data_AF-A0A4R0KCE3-F1
#
_entry.id   AF-A0A4R0KCE3-F1
#
_cell.length_a   1.000
_cell.length_b   1.000
_cell.length_c   1.000
_cell.angle_alpha   90.00
_cell.angle_beta   90.00
_cell.angle_gamma   90.00
#
_symmetry.space_group_name_H-M   'P 1'
#
loop_
_entity.id
_entity.type
_entity.pdbx_description
1 polymer ?
#
loop_
_entity_poly.entity_id
_entity_poly.type
_entity_poly.pdbx_seq_one_letter_code
_entity_poly.pdbx_strand_id
1 'polypeptide(L)'
;MENHAAGVHRRTLLGAAGLGVLGWRLSAGTARAVSADAEEWTTRAKFDALDLGFNNGNGRKDELNEDRGAVGWGEAYVLQSYLLMWEAYRDRYYLDKTIDHADHMLATRDSVRGVSDWRGLSLPAWRIYWPYSAGELVLADAQGRPSLRLRTAWTFAESLDVTASAGTNPGTFKITTYHRDRHVGRTYDNLTMDPATADFAVRRINAAFDGRVDLLTAKDLRPSPDAAGDPAPLVDTMHSAYFHSSVHSGQAAYPLAWFGRIVATTPRLRSVRRYRDKAQEYLDAAEQALAVHDEEYRLSGQGGGYYIYLRDVPNNFDGVDLPHNYATSPARAYLELTLAGRDKHRRRATELVRDFVGDVTRQTDGTATWHYYRTNGWLWSGWTRADDLSDNFPVHGPARQQEDVSHAHVSITMAAAAYRARIGVTRDDMTQLCRTFSQRVLVIGPDGRPTVTTNVDGSGPLSNPAYETIIPSWLGVASFGDTLALVRAAAERLAVNNPAPEVVPMFSTAYLNWAARTGARLR
;
A
#
# COMPACT_ATOMS: atom_id res chain seq x y z
N MET A 1 0.22 -10.15 -3.55
CA MET A 1 -0.06 -9.26 -4.69
C MET A 1 -0.25 -10.11 -5.93
N GLU A 2 -1.50 -10.48 -6.20
CA GLU A 2 -2.06 -10.83 -7.50
C GLU A 2 -3.58 -10.72 -7.32
N ASN A 3 -4.23 -9.96 -8.19
CA ASN A 3 -5.68 -9.93 -8.45
C ASN A 3 -6.59 -10.42 -7.31
N HIS A 4 -6.99 -9.52 -6.42
CA HIS A 4 -8.22 -9.68 -5.66
C HIS A 4 -9.29 -8.75 -6.22
N ALA A 5 -9.96 -9.24 -7.27
CA ALA A 5 -11.41 -9.13 -7.28
C ALA A 5 -11.89 -9.94 -6.07
N ALA A 6 -12.34 -9.26 -5.03
CA ALA A 6 -13.01 -9.91 -3.92
C ALA A 6 -14.20 -10.69 -4.46
N GLY A 7 -14.23 -12.00 -4.19
CA GLY A 7 -15.37 -12.85 -4.50
C GLY A 7 -16.59 -12.38 -3.72
N VAL A 8 -17.50 -11.71 -4.40
CA VAL A 8 -18.88 -11.57 -3.95
C VAL A 8 -19.56 -12.92 -4.14
N HIS A 9 -20.09 -13.48 -3.05
CA HIS A 9 -20.79 -14.76 -3.01
C HIS A 9 -21.85 -14.89 -4.12
N ARG A 10 -21.67 -15.90 -4.99
CA ARG A 10 -22.72 -16.39 -5.90
C ARG A 10 -23.79 -17.13 -5.09
N ARG A 11 -24.98 -16.52 -4.97
CA ARG A 11 -26.35 -17.08 -4.85
C ARG A 11 -27.19 -15.88 -4.40
N THR A 12 -28.14 -15.34 -5.17
CA THR A 12 -29.38 -16.00 -5.62
C THR A 12 -30.06 -15.07 -6.63
N LEU A 13 -30.34 -15.53 -7.86
CA LEU A 13 -31.29 -14.88 -8.78
C LEU A 13 -32.10 -15.97 -9.47
N LEU A 14 -33.38 -16.03 -9.16
CA LEU A 14 -34.41 -16.75 -9.92
C LEU A 14 -35.65 -15.87 -10.00
N GLY A 15 -36.16 -15.70 -11.22
CA GLY A 15 -37.47 -15.14 -11.55
C GLY A 15 -37.45 -13.63 -11.80
N ALA A 16 -38.00 -13.08 -12.88
CA ALA A 16 -38.73 -13.65 -14.00
C ALA A 16 -38.71 -12.61 -15.14
N ALA A 17 -38.70 -13.09 -16.38
CA ALA A 17 -38.87 -12.28 -17.56
C ALA A 17 -40.32 -11.75 -17.66
N GLY A 18 -40.47 -10.48 -18.03
CA GLY A 18 -41.74 -9.86 -18.37
C GLY A 18 -41.53 -8.72 -19.37
N LEU A 19 -42.12 -8.90 -20.56
CA LEU A 19 -42.07 -8.02 -21.73
C LEU A 19 -42.75 -6.66 -21.52
N GLY A 20 -42.32 -5.68 -22.31
CA GLY A 20 -42.95 -4.37 -22.52
C GLY A 20 -42.04 -3.25 -21.99
N VAL A 21 -41.70 -2.22 -22.74
CA VAL A 21 -42.64 -1.22 -23.27
C VAL A 21 -41.87 -0.29 -24.23
N LEU A 22 -42.65 0.27 -25.15
CA LEU A 22 -42.52 1.55 -25.83
C LEU A 22 -41.31 2.42 -25.45
N GLY A 23 -40.71 3.05 -26.47
CA GLY A 23 -39.77 4.15 -26.27
C GLY A 23 -40.35 5.25 -25.41
N TRP A 24 -39.49 6.14 -24.90
CA TRP A 24 -39.79 7.55 -24.63
C TRP A 24 -38.49 8.31 -24.34
N ARG A 25 -38.53 9.58 -24.74
CA ARG A 25 -37.53 10.62 -24.51
C ARG A 25 -37.37 10.87 -23.00
N LEU A 26 -36.25 10.48 -22.40
CA LEU A 26 -35.85 10.89 -21.04
C LEU A 26 -34.31 11.01 -20.94
N SER A 27 -33.73 12.06 -21.53
CA SER A 27 -32.28 12.31 -21.43
C SER A 27 -31.93 13.64 -20.74
N ALA A 28 -32.90 14.53 -20.53
CA ALA A 28 -32.63 15.85 -19.94
C ALA A 28 -32.83 15.90 -18.42
N GLY A 29 -33.74 15.10 -17.85
CA GLY A 29 -34.02 15.07 -16.41
C GLY A 29 -32.96 14.33 -15.60
N THR A 30 -32.41 13.24 -16.15
CA THR A 30 -31.38 12.41 -15.51
C THR A 30 -30.02 13.11 -15.44
N ALA A 31 -29.63 13.87 -16.47
CA ALA A 31 -28.37 14.62 -16.48
C ALA A 31 -28.36 15.78 -15.47
N ARG A 32 -29.49 16.48 -15.28
CA ARG A 32 -29.61 17.55 -14.27
C ARG A 32 -29.59 17.02 -12.85
N ALA A 33 -30.24 15.88 -12.58
CA ALA A 33 -30.21 15.24 -11.27
C ALA A 33 -28.78 14.80 -10.90
N VAL A 34 -28.08 14.10 -11.80
CA VAL A 34 -26.69 13.65 -11.58
C VAL A 34 -25.73 14.83 -11.37
N SER A 35 -25.93 15.97 -12.06
CA SER A 35 -25.12 17.17 -11.86
C SER A 35 -25.32 17.81 -10.48
N ALA A 36 -26.54 17.81 -9.95
CA ALA A 36 -26.83 18.33 -8.61
C ALA A 36 -26.25 17.41 -7.52
N ASP A 37 -26.38 16.08 -7.72
CA ASP A 37 -25.80 15.08 -6.82
C ASP A 37 -24.27 15.17 -6.81
N ALA A 38 -23.63 15.38 -7.97
CA ALA A 38 -22.18 15.58 -8.06
C ALA A 38 -21.71 16.84 -7.31
N GLU A 39 -22.46 17.94 -7.40
CA GLU A 39 -22.12 19.17 -6.67
C GLU A 39 -22.17 18.97 -5.15
N GLU A 40 -23.06 18.12 -4.62
CA GLU A 40 -23.14 17.75 -3.20
C GLU A 40 -21.80 17.23 -2.67
N TRP A 41 -21.10 16.38 -3.44
CA TRP A 41 -19.80 15.79 -3.07
C TRP A 41 -18.65 16.80 -2.96
N THR A 42 -18.86 18.04 -3.38
CA THR A 42 -17.89 19.13 -3.22
C THR A 42 -18.17 20.02 -2.00
N THR A 43 -19.21 19.70 -1.22
CA THR A 43 -19.66 20.53 -0.09
C THR A 43 -19.05 20.09 1.24
N ARG A 44 -18.94 21.06 2.16
CA ARG A 44 -18.59 20.82 3.56
C ARG A 44 -19.57 19.86 4.23
N ALA A 45 -20.88 20.08 4.02
CA ALA A 45 -21.92 19.30 4.66
C ALA A 45 -21.83 17.81 4.28
N LYS A 46 -21.49 17.49 3.03
CA LYS A 46 -21.27 16.10 2.61
C LYS A 46 -20.07 15.47 3.30
N PHE A 47 -18.96 16.20 3.41
CA PHE A 47 -17.81 15.73 4.16
C PHE A 47 -18.16 15.47 5.63
N ASP A 48 -18.79 16.43 6.31
CA ASP A 48 -19.14 16.34 7.72
C ASP A 48 -20.14 15.19 7.98
N ALA A 49 -21.04 14.91 7.03
CA ALA A 49 -21.95 13.77 7.11
C ALA A 49 -21.24 12.41 6.95
N LEU A 50 -20.24 12.31 6.07
CA LEU A 50 -19.42 11.10 5.92
C LEU A 50 -18.53 10.89 7.15
N ASP A 51 -17.91 11.95 7.67
CA ASP A 51 -17.12 11.91 8.91
C ASP A 51 -17.97 11.37 10.06
N LEU A 52 -19.13 11.98 10.31
CA LEU A 52 -20.05 11.52 11.36
C LEU A 52 -20.57 10.09 11.11
N GLY A 53 -20.87 9.74 9.85
CA GLY A 53 -21.31 8.39 9.51
C GLY A 53 -20.23 7.33 9.70
N PHE A 54 -18.94 7.71 9.66
CA PHE A 54 -17.83 6.80 9.81
C PHE A 54 -17.39 6.71 11.28
N ASN A 55 -17.92 5.72 11.97
CA ASN A 55 -17.63 5.47 13.40
C ASN A 55 -17.88 6.70 14.29
N ASN A 56 -18.95 7.46 14.04
CA ASN A 56 -19.29 8.69 14.78
C ASN A 56 -18.17 9.75 14.74
N GLY A 57 -17.45 9.84 13.63
CA GLY A 57 -16.28 10.72 13.48
C GLY A 57 -15.01 10.17 14.13
N ASN A 58 -14.98 8.95 14.66
CA ASN A 58 -13.74 8.38 15.22
C ASN A 58 -12.84 7.74 14.16
N GLY A 59 -13.29 7.61 12.91
CA GLY A 59 -12.49 7.01 11.85
C GLY A 59 -11.95 5.64 12.27
N ARG A 60 -10.63 5.43 12.14
CA ARG A 60 -9.91 4.21 12.55
C ARG A 60 -8.87 4.50 13.64
N LYS A 61 -9.04 5.57 14.41
CA LYS A 61 -8.00 6.07 15.33
C LYS A 61 -7.59 5.07 16.42
N ASP A 62 -8.47 4.12 16.74
CA ASP A 62 -8.23 3.06 17.73
C ASP A 62 -7.83 1.70 17.10
N GLU A 63 -7.71 1.62 15.78
CA GLU A 63 -7.29 0.41 15.08
C GLU A 63 -5.76 0.24 15.07
N LEU A 64 -5.31 -1.00 14.95
CA LEU A 64 -3.90 -1.36 14.94
C LEU A 64 -3.41 -1.65 13.52
N ASN A 65 -2.16 -1.31 13.20
CA ASN A 65 -1.64 -1.52 11.84
C ASN A 65 -1.49 -3.01 11.49
N GLU A 66 -1.35 -3.89 12.50
CA GLU A 66 -1.41 -5.34 12.29
C GLU A 66 -2.79 -5.84 11.83
N ASP A 67 -3.86 -5.06 11.98
CA ASP A 67 -5.15 -5.35 11.34
C ASP A 67 -5.16 -4.82 9.90
N ARG A 68 -4.57 -5.62 9.00
CA ARG A 68 -4.58 -5.40 7.54
C ARG A 68 -4.11 -3.99 7.12
N GLY A 69 -3.21 -3.38 7.87
CA GLY A 69 -2.68 -2.06 7.55
C GLY A 69 -3.57 -0.88 7.93
N ALA A 70 -4.47 -1.04 8.90
CA ALA A 70 -5.47 -0.03 9.27
C ALA A 70 -4.88 1.37 9.59
N VAL A 71 -3.66 1.45 10.10
CA VAL A 71 -3.00 2.75 10.32
C VAL A 71 -2.51 3.33 9.00
N GLY A 72 -1.71 2.57 8.24
CA GLY A 72 -1.10 3.04 6.99
C GLY A 72 -2.10 3.31 5.85
N TRP A 73 -3.10 2.46 5.66
CA TRP A 73 -4.08 2.58 4.57
C TRP A 73 -5.46 3.06 5.04
N GLY A 74 -5.63 3.27 6.34
CA GLY A 74 -6.88 3.72 6.96
C GLY A 74 -6.72 5.08 7.62
N GLU A 75 -6.24 5.08 8.87
CA GLU A 75 -6.18 6.28 9.71
C GLU A 75 -5.31 7.40 9.10
N ALA A 76 -4.25 7.04 8.37
CA ALA A 76 -3.45 8.00 7.63
C ALA A 76 -4.27 8.81 6.61
N TYR A 77 -5.27 8.20 5.94
CA TYR A 77 -6.16 8.90 5.02
C TYR A 77 -7.22 9.73 5.75
N VAL A 78 -7.67 9.28 6.92
CA VAL A 78 -8.54 10.07 7.81
C VAL A 78 -7.85 11.37 8.21
N LEU A 79 -6.60 11.29 8.68
CA LEU A 79 -5.80 12.48 9.01
C LEU A 79 -5.60 13.40 7.80
N GLN A 80 -5.24 12.86 6.64
CA GLN A 80 -5.11 13.65 5.40
C GLN A 80 -6.42 14.36 5.02
N SER A 81 -7.56 13.71 5.24
CA SER A 81 -8.88 14.28 4.97
C SER A 81 -9.12 15.56 5.77
N TYR A 82 -8.84 15.54 7.08
CA TYR A 82 -8.96 16.71 7.93
C TYR A 82 -7.99 17.83 7.53
N LEU A 83 -6.76 17.48 7.13
CA LEU A 83 -5.77 18.47 6.67
C LEU A 83 -6.21 19.14 5.36
N LEU A 84 -6.76 18.38 4.41
CA LEU A 84 -7.36 18.91 3.17
C LEU A 84 -8.53 19.85 3.48
N MET A 85 -9.41 19.46 4.41
CA MET A 85 -10.54 20.28 4.82
C MET A 85 -10.10 21.57 5.53
N TRP A 86 -9.03 21.52 6.34
CA TRP A 86 -8.41 22.75 6.85
C TRP A 86 -7.84 23.60 5.72
N GLU A 87 -7.16 23.03 4.73
CA GLU A 87 -6.62 23.81 3.61
C GLU A 87 -7.74 24.48 2.78
N ALA A 88 -8.89 23.82 2.66
CA ALA A 88 -10.08 24.28 1.94
C ALA A 88 -10.85 25.39 2.68
N TYR A 89 -11.04 25.24 4.00
CA TYR A 89 -11.95 26.09 4.79
C TYR A 89 -11.26 26.98 5.82
N ARG A 90 -10.00 26.67 6.17
CA ARG A 90 -9.21 27.33 7.24
C ARG A 90 -9.90 27.29 8.61
N ASP A 91 -10.77 26.31 8.82
CA ASP A 91 -11.47 26.08 10.07
C ASP A 91 -10.61 25.20 10.99
N ARG A 92 -10.35 25.69 12.21
CA ARG A 92 -9.52 25.00 13.20
C ARG A 92 -10.15 23.71 13.72
N TYR A 93 -11.47 23.55 13.56
CA TYR A 93 -12.15 22.29 13.88
C TYR A 93 -11.42 21.07 13.29
N TYR A 94 -11.01 21.15 12.02
CA TYR A 94 -10.32 20.04 11.36
C TYR A 94 -8.90 19.81 11.90
N LEU A 95 -8.18 20.87 12.33
CA LEU A 95 -6.89 20.69 12.99
C LEU A 95 -7.02 20.06 14.38
N ASP A 96 -8.07 20.41 15.11
CA ASP A 96 -8.37 19.80 16.41
C ASP A 96 -8.74 18.32 16.24
N LYS A 97 -9.48 17.97 15.18
CA LYS A 97 -9.72 16.58 14.77
C LYS A 97 -8.44 15.85 14.38
N THR A 98 -7.55 16.47 13.60
CA THR A 98 -6.23 15.90 13.31
C THR A 98 -5.45 15.60 14.59
N ILE A 99 -5.47 16.51 15.58
CA ILE A 99 -4.77 16.27 16.86
C ILE A 99 -5.34 15.07 17.61
N ASP A 100 -6.67 15.02 17.78
CA ASP A 100 -7.35 13.91 18.46
C ASP A 100 -6.98 12.56 17.85
N HIS A 101 -7.06 12.46 16.52
CA HIS A 101 -6.76 11.25 15.79
C HIS A 101 -5.26 10.89 15.77
N ALA A 102 -4.38 11.88 15.59
CA ALA A 102 -2.94 11.65 15.57
C ALA A 102 -2.42 11.22 16.95
N ASP A 103 -2.97 11.75 18.04
CA ASP A 103 -2.59 11.34 19.40
C ASP A 103 -2.95 9.87 19.66
N HIS A 104 -4.15 9.44 19.23
CA HIS A 104 -4.56 8.04 19.29
C HIS A 104 -3.65 7.14 18.43
N MET A 105 -3.39 7.53 17.18
CA MET A 105 -2.48 6.79 16.30
C MET A 105 -1.06 6.69 16.88
N LEU A 106 -0.53 7.72 17.53
CA LEU A 106 0.80 7.68 18.15
C LEU A 106 0.85 6.80 19.40
N ALA A 107 -0.27 6.64 20.10
CA ALA A 107 -0.39 5.73 21.23
C ALA A 107 -0.36 4.25 20.81
N THR A 108 -0.65 3.95 19.53
CA THR A 108 -0.60 2.57 19.00
C THR A 108 0.78 2.15 18.47
N ARG A 109 1.81 3.01 18.56
CA ARG A 109 3.18 2.67 18.18
C ARG A 109 3.72 1.51 19.01
N ASP A 110 4.58 0.71 18.40
CA ASP A 110 5.10 -0.50 19.03
C ASP A 110 5.95 -0.19 20.26
N SER A 111 6.83 0.81 20.17
CA SER A 111 7.61 1.33 21.32
C SER A 111 6.77 1.88 22.48
N VAL A 112 5.52 2.27 22.23
CA VAL A 112 4.59 2.74 23.28
C VAL A 112 3.84 1.55 23.89
N ARG A 113 3.42 0.61 23.06
CA ARG A 113 2.71 -0.62 23.48
C ARG A 113 3.62 -1.67 24.11
N GLY A 114 4.95 -1.57 23.90
CA GLY A 114 5.92 -2.57 24.35
C GLY A 114 5.87 -3.88 23.56
N VAL A 115 5.42 -3.83 22.30
CA VAL A 115 5.40 -4.99 21.41
C VAL A 115 6.58 -4.96 20.46
N SER A 116 7.02 -6.13 20.00
CA SER A 116 8.21 -6.28 19.15
C SER A 116 7.88 -6.79 17.75
N ASP A 117 8.77 -6.51 16.80
CA ASP A 117 8.82 -7.17 15.50
C ASP A 117 9.52 -8.55 15.57
N TRP A 118 9.68 -9.19 14.42
CA TRP A 118 10.34 -10.48 14.25
C TRP A 118 11.80 -10.54 14.72
N ARG A 119 12.46 -9.38 14.89
CA ARG A 119 13.83 -9.27 15.43
C ARG A 119 13.83 -9.12 16.95
N GLY A 120 12.66 -9.08 17.58
CA GLY A 120 12.50 -8.75 18.99
C GLY A 120 12.59 -7.25 19.29
N LEU A 121 12.61 -6.37 18.27
CA LEU A 121 12.76 -4.93 18.46
C LEU A 121 11.41 -4.23 18.60
N SER A 122 11.30 -3.38 19.63
CA SER A 122 10.14 -2.50 19.83
C SER A 122 10.50 -1.08 19.38
N LEU A 123 10.02 -0.70 18.18
CA LEU A 123 10.48 0.50 17.46
C LEU A 123 9.38 1.59 17.42
N PRO A 124 9.73 2.86 17.16
CA PRO A 124 8.77 3.97 17.10
C PRO A 124 7.99 4.03 15.77
N ALA A 125 7.49 2.87 15.33
CA ALA A 125 6.66 2.70 14.15
C ALA A 125 5.51 1.72 14.46
N TRP A 126 4.81 1.26 13.44
CA TRP A 126 3.68 0.34 13.57
C TRP A 126 3.94 -0.91 12.73
N ARG A 127 4.22 -2.04 13.39
CA ARG A 127 4.35 -3.33 12.71
C ARG A 127 3.07 -3.68 11.93
N ILE A 128 3.26 -4.43 10.85
CA ILE A 128 2.20 -5.10 10.11
C ILE A 128 2.29 -6.60 10.33
N TYR A 129 1.25 -7.29 9.89
CA TYR A 129 1.08 -8.73 10.03
C TYR A 129 0.56 -9.31 8.71
N TRP A 130 -0.40 -10.24 8.74
CA TRP A 130 -1.11 -10.68 7.55
C TRP A 130 -1.88 -9.50 6.90
N PRO A 131 -2.08 -9.47 5.57
CA PRO A 131 -1.63 -10.44 4.56
C PRO A 131 -0.22 -10.18 3.99
N TYR A 132 0.55 -9.27 4.60
CA TYR A 132 1.79 -8.75 4.02
C TYR A 132 3.05 -9.54 4.37
N SER A 133 2.94 -10.49 5.29
CA SER A 133 4.07 -11.20 5.84
C SER A 133 4.15 -12.61 5.24
N ALA A 134 5.37 -13.07 4.96
CA ALA A 134 5.62 -14.47 4.66
C ALA A 134 5.26 -15.34 5.88
N GLY A 135 4.89 -16.59 5.63
CA GLY A 135 4.64 -17.56 6.68
C GLY A 135 5.87 -18.34 7.05
N GLU A 136 5.94 -18.80 8.30
CA GLU A 136 6.93 -19.77 8.73
C GLU A 136 6.36 -20.83 9.66
N LEU A 137 7.04 -21.98 9.70
CA LEU A 137 6.83 -23.03 10.67
C LEU A 137 8.17 -23.71 10.98
N VAL A 138 8.50 -23.84 12.26
CA VAL A 138 9.69 -24.57 12.70
C VAL A 138 9.28 -25.97 13.15
N LEU A 139 9.85 -26.97 12.49
CA LEU A 139 9.66 -28.37 12.85
C LEU A 139 10.79 -28.82 13.78
N ALA A 140 10.40 -29.38 14.92
CA ALA A 140 11.32 -29.95 15.88
C ALA A 140 11.53 -31.45 15.65
N ASP A 141 12.70 -31.96 16.04
CA ASP A 141 12.96 -33.40 16.09
C ASP A 141 12.24 -34.07 17.28
N ALA A 142 12.40 -35.39 17.42
CA ALA A 142 11.81 -36.15 18.52
C ALA A 142 12.31 -35.74 19.93
N GLN A 143 13.37 -34.95 20.03
CA GLN A 143 13.89 -34.40 21.28
C GLN A 143 13.42 -32.95 21.52
N GLY A 144 12.56 -32.41 20.65
CA GLY A 144 12.07 -31.04 20.74
C GLY A 144 13.07 -29.99 20.26
N ARG A 145 14.17 -30.38 19.61
CA ARG A 145 15.17 -29.44 19.09
C ARG A 145 14.73 -28.95 17.70
N PRO A 146 14.82 -27.65 17.39
CA PRO A 146 14.56 -27.15 16.04
C PRO A 146 15.43 -27.86 15.00
N SER A 147 14.80 -28.42 13.96
CA SER A 147 15.48 -29.18 12.91
C SER A 147 15.32 -28.54 11.53
N LEU A 148 14.07 -28.35 11.10
CA LEU A 148 13.74 -27.84 9.78
C LEU A 148 12.83 -26.64 9.89
N ARG A 149 13.24 -25.49 9.35
CA ARG A 149 12.34 -24.35 9.15
C ARG A 149 11.73 -24.43 7.77
N LEU A 150 10.41 -24.36 7.70
CA LEU A 150 9.67 -24.11 6.48
C LEU A 150 9.27 -22.64 6.41
N ARG A 151 9.28 -22.08 5.21
CA ARG A 151 8.73 -20.75 4.93
C ARG A 151 7.84 -20.79 3.71
N THR A 152 6.87 -19.88 3.68
CA THR A 152 6.07 -19.67 2.49
C THR A 152 5.99 -18.22 2.05
N ALA A 153 6.15 -18.01 0.75
CA ALA A 153 5.88 -16.73 0.10
C ALA A 153 4.40 -16.52 -0.25
N TRP A 154 3.50 -17.46 0.10
CA TRP A 154 2.06 -17.22 0.02
C TRP A 154 1.65 -16.10 1.00
N THR A 155 0.84 -15.17 0.51
CA THR A 155 0.06 -14.27 1.39
C THR A 155 -1.00 -15.07 2.13
N PHE A 156 -1.42 -14.62 3.31
CA PHE A 156 -2.35 -15.36 4.19
C PHE A 156 -1.75 -16.71 4.62
N ALA A 157 -0.56 -16.64 5.22
CA ALA A 157 0.17 -17.82 5.67
C ALA A 157 -0.65 -18.71 6.63
N GLU A 158 -1.52 -18.10 7.42
CA GLU A 158 -2.45 -18.75 8.33
C GLU A 158 -3.50 -19.62 7.62
N SER A 159 -3.55 -19.60 6.28
CA SER A 159 -4.37 -20.50 5.48
C SER A 159 -3.61 -21.71 4.95
N LEU A 160 -2.32 -21.86 5.26
CA LEU A 160 -1.48 -22.98 4.82
C LEU A 160 -1.28 -24.00 5.95
N ASP A 161 -1.97 -25.13 5.83
CA ASP A 161 -1.78 -26.28 6.71
C ASP A 161 -0.53 -27.06 6.32
N VAL A 162 0.19 -27.56 7.32
CA VAL A 162 1.39 -28.36 7.20
C VAL A 162 1.24 -29.63 8.03
N THR A 163 1.52 -30.78 7.42
CA THR A 163 1.58 -32.07 8.09
C THR A 163 2.96 -32.69 7.89
N ALA A 164 3.69 -32.90 8.98
CA ALA A 164 4.88 -33.73 9.02
C ALA A 164 4.48 -35.14 9.52
N SER A 165 4.89 -36.19 8.81
CA SER A 165 4.56 -37.57 9.15
C SER A 165 5.67 -38.52 8.71
N ALA A 166 5.58 -39.81 9.05
CA ALA A 166 6.51 -40.81 8.53
C ALA A 166 6.41 -40.89 6.99
N GLY A 167 7.57 -41.02 6.35
CA GLY A 167 7.66 -41.26 4.92
C GLY A 167 7.21 -42.68 4.56
N THR A 168 7.00 -42.91 3.27
CA THR A 168 6.70 -44.25 2.75
C THR A 168 7.86 -45.24 2.98
N ASN A 169 9.11 -44.75 2.93
CA ASN A 169 10.32 -45.54 3.18
C ASN A 169 10.70 -45.50 4.67
N PRO A 170 11.12 -46.63 5.28
CA PRO A 170 11.60 -46.64 6.65
C PRO A 170 12.76 -45.66 6.88
N GLY A 171 12.73 -44.92 7.99
CA GLY A 171 13.76 -43.96 8.34
C GLY A 171 13.73 -42.65 7.52
N THR A 172 12.58 -42.32 6.93
CA THR A 172 12.35 -41.06 6.23
C THR A 172 11.08 -40.39 6.75
N PHE A 173 10.88 -39.11 6.42
CA PHE A 173 9.67 -38.36 6.74
C PHE A 173 9.02 -37.77 5.49
N LYS A 174 7.80 -37.27 5.66
CA LYS A 174 6.98 -36.66 4.63
C LYS A 174 6.43 -35.33 5.10
N ILE A 175 6.42 -34.35 4.21
CA ILE A 175 5.76 -33.06 4.42
C ILE A 175 4.64 -32.89 3.40
N THR A 176 3.42 -32.72 3.89
CA THR A 176 2.25 -32.36 3.09
C THR A 176 1.81 -30.96 3.46
N THR A 177 1.54 -30.12 2.46
CA THR A 177 0.98 -28.79 2.65
C THR A 177 -0.35 -28.63 1.91
N TYR A 178 -1.26 -27.83 2.46
CA TYR A 178 -2.53 -27.49 1.82
C TYR A 178 -2.94 -26.05 2.13
N HIS A 179 -3.02 -25.23 1.09
CA HIS A 179 -3.50 -23.85 1.21
C HIS A 179 -5.02 -23.83 1.03
N ARG A 180 -5.75 -23.54 2.10
CA ARG A 180 -7.22 -23.57 2.13
C ARG A 180 -7.87 -22.63 1.12
N ASP A 181 -7.42 -21.38 1.07
CA ASP A 181 -8.04 -20.36 0.19
C ASP A 181 -7.69 -20.54 -1.30
N ARG A 182 -6.53 -21.12 -1.60
CA ARG A 182 -6.07 -21.36 -2.98
C ARG A 182 -6.48 -22.74 -3.49
N HIS A 183 -6.90 -23.64 -2.59
CA HIS A 183 -7.15 -25.05 -2.88
C HIS A 183 -5.97 -25.77 -3.55
N VAL A 184 -4.74 -25.41 -3.16
CA VAL A 184 -3.49 -25.99 -3.68
C VAL A 184 -2.82 -26.80 -2.58
N GLY A 185 -2.42 -28.04 -2.90
CA GLY A 185 -1.66 -28.89 -1.99
C GLY A 185 -0.39 -29.45 -2.63
N ARG A 186 0.60 -29.73 -1.79
CA ARG A 186 1.88 -30.35 -2.17
C ARG A 186 2.23 -31.45 -1.18
N THR A 187 2.98 -32.45 -1.64
CA THR A 187 3.51 -33.50 -0.79
C THR A 187 4.92 -33.83 -1.24
N TYR A 188 5.85 -33.80 -0.29
CA TYR A 188 7.23 -34.21 -0.43
C TYR A 188 7.41 -35.45 0.44
N ASP A 189 7.46 -36.61 -0.21
CA ASP A 189 7.60 -37.89 0.47
C ASP A 189 9.06 -38.38 0.46
N ASN A 190 9.38 -39.23 1.43
CA ASN A 190 10.68 -39.86 1.64
C ASN A 190 11.84 -38.86 1.79
N LEU A 191 11.61 -37.76 2.50
CA LEU A 191 12.64 -36.79 2.86
C LEU A 191 13.52 -37.31 3.98
N THR A 192 14.77 -36.83 4.01
CA THR A 192 15.72 -37.06 5.11
C THR A 192 16.31 -35.73 5.57
N MET A 193 16.81 -35.68 6.80
CA MET A 193 17.68 -34.59 7.23
C MET A 193 19.16 -34.82 6.91
N ASP A 194 19.56 -35.92 6.25
CA ASP A 194 20.96 -36.18 5.88
C ASP A 194 21.41 -35.33 4.67
N PRO A 195 22.30 -34.32 4.85
CA PRO A 195 22.76 -33.47 3.76
C PRO A 195 23.56 -34.21 2.68
N ALA A 196 24.10 -35.40 2.97
CA ALA A 196 24.84 -36.20 2.00
C ALA A 196 23.93 -36.88 0.96
N THR A 197 22.62 -37.00 1.24
CA THR A 197 21.68 -37.73 0.38
C THR A 197 21.01 -36.84 -0.65
N ALA A 198 20.50 -37.44 -1.74
CA ALA A 198 19.67 -36.73 -2.72
C ALA A 198 18.30 -36.32 -2.14
N ASP A 199 17.83 -37.06 -1.13
CA ASP A 199 16.55 -36.86 -0.47
C ASP A 199 16.58 -35.86 0.70
N PHE A 200 17.70 -35.16 0.88
CA PHE A 200 17.81 -34.10 1.86
C PHE A 200 16.68 -33.08 1.70
N ALA A 201 15.89 -32.89 2.75
CA ALA A 201 14.65 -32.12 2.74
C ALA A 201 14.82 -30.71 2.20
N VAL A 202 15.85 -29.99 2.68
CA VAL A 202 16.17 -28.63 2.22
C VAL A 202 16.42 -28.60 0.73
N ARG A 203 17.22 -29.55 0.21
CA ARG A 203 17.53 -29.63 -1.22
C ARG A 203 16.28 -29.91 -2.03
N ARG A 204 15.48 -30.90 -1.65
CA ARG A 204 14.30 -31.32 -2.41
C ARG A 204 13.19 -30.29 -2.41
N ILE A 205 12.89 -29.69 -1.26
CA ILE A 205 11.86 -28.64 -1.15
C ILE A 205 12.31 -27.41 -1.94
N ASN A 206 13.54 -26.93 -1.71
CA ASN A 206 14.00 -25.73 -2.41
C ASN A 206 14.11 -25.94 -3.92
N ALA A 207 14.54 -27.13 -4.39
CA ALA A 207 14.58 -27.44 -5.82
C ALA A 207 13.19 -27.48 -6.47
N ALA A 208 12.16 -27.84 -5.71
CA ALA A 208 10.78 -27.90 -6.18
C ALA A 208 10.06 -26.55 -6.20
N PHE A 209 10.60 -25.52 -5.52
CA PHE A 209 9.97 -24.20 -5.48
C PHE A 209 9.70 -23.67 -6.90
N ASP A 210 8.46 -23.25 -7.10
CA ASP A 210 7.92 -22.64 -8.31
C ASP A 210 7.04 -21.45 -7.88
N GLY A 211 7.45 -20.24 -8.27
CA GLY A 211 6.79 -18.99 -7.88
C GLY A 211 5.32 -18.84 -8.31
N ARG A 212 4.74 -19.81 -9.04
CA ARG A 212 3.32 -19.83 -9.44
C ARG A 212 2.49 -20.86 -8.69
N VAL A 213 3.08 -21.99 -8.33
CA VAL A 213 2.33 -23.16 -7.86
C VAL A 213 2.92 -23.86 -6.65
N ASP A 214 4.12 -23.50 -6.22
CA ASP A 214 4.78 -24.05 -5.03
C ASP A 214 5.73 -23.04 -4.39
N LEU A 215 5.20 -22.27 -3.44
CA LEU A 215 5.92 -21.16 -2.79
C LEU A 215 6.49 -21.59 -1.43
N LEU A 216 6.97 -22.84 -1.31
CA LEU A 216 7.57 -23.37 -0.08
C LEU A 216 9.10 -23.38 -0.17
N THR A 217 9.77 -22.83 0.84
CA THR A 217 11.23 -22.99 1.02
C THR A 217 11.54 -23.61 2.37
N ALA A 218 12.74 -24.18 2.49
CA ALA A 218 13.21 -24.91 3.65
C ALA A 218 14.64 -24.49 4.04
N LYS A 219 14.92 -24.46 5.35
CA LYS A 219 16.25 -24.21 5.92
C LYS A 219 16.53 -25.18 7.05
N ASP A 220 17.74 -25.74 7.05
CA ASP A 220 18.24 -26.54 8.17
C ASP A 220 18.60 -25.62 9.33
N LEU A 221 18.07 -25.91 10.51
CA LEU A 221 18.34 -25.14 11.73
C LEU A 221 19.39 -25.79 12.63
N ARG A 222 19.89 -26.98 12.29
CA ARG A 222 20.84 -27.70 13.12
C ARG A 222 22.23 -27.06 12.99
N PRO A 223 22.94 -26.86 14.12
CA PRO A 223 24.29 -26.26 14.10
C PRO A 223 25.33 -27.19 13.46
N SER A 224 25.06 -28.50 13.43
CA SER A 224 25.91 -29.51 12.80
C SER A 224 25.04 -30.53 12.08
N PRO A 225 24.67 -30.27 10.81
CA PRO A 225 23.83 -31.16 10.01
C PRO A 225 24.45 -32.55 9.81
N ASP A 226 23.69 -33.60 10.13
CA ASP A 226 24.04 -35.01 9.92
C ASP A 226 22.79 -35.83 9.51
N ALA A 227 22.86 -37.16 9.58
CA ALA A 227 21.74 -38.03 9.22
C ALA A 227 20.61 -38.11 10.27
N ALA A 228 20.79 -37.56 11.47
CA ALA A 228 19.82 -37.62 12.55
C ALA A 228 18.95 -36.35 12.62
N GLY A 229 17.93 -36.37 13.47
CA GLY A 229 17.10 -35.18 13.72
C GLY A 229 16.01 -34.96 12.69
N ASP A 230 15.48 -36.03 12.09
CA ASP A 230 14.24 -35.93 11.31
C ASP A 230 13.11 -35.28 12.15
N PRO A 231 12.28 -34.42 11.53
CA PRO A 231 11.12 -33.84 12.20
C PRO A 231 10.20 -34.89 12.84
N ALA A 232 9.76 -34.62 14.06
CA ALA A 232 8.69 -35.38 14.69
C ALA A 232 7.35 -35.16 13.94
N PRO A 233 6.43 -36.13 13.98
CA PRO A 233 5.10 -35.95 13.40
C PRO A 233 4.39 -34.73 13.98
N LEU A 234 3.80 -33.92 13.10
CA LEU A 234 3.14 -32.66 13.44
C LEU A 234 2.00 -32.40 12.47
N VAL A 235 0.91 -31.81 12.97
CA VAL A 235 -0.09 -31.13 12.14
C VAL A 235 -0.23 -29.73 12.71
N ASP A 236 0.08 -28.73 11.90
CA ASP A 236 0.02 -27.31 12.30
C ASP A 236 -0.26 -26.41 11.09
N THR A 237 -0.43 -25.12 11.33
CA THR A 237 -0.58 -24.10 10.30
C THR A 237 0.65 -23.18 10.31
N MET A 238 1.03 -22.62 9.17
CA MET A 238 2.07 -21.58 9.16
C MET A 238 1.60 -20.30 9.85
N HIS A 239 2.55 -19.56 10.44
CA HIS A 239 2.28 -18.29 11.08
C HIS A 239 3.06 -17.18 10.38
N SER A 240 2.41 -16.03 10.14
CA SER A 240 3.15 -14.83 9.77
C SER A 240 3.94 -14.28 10.96
N ALA A 241 5.00 -13.52 10.68
CA ALA A 241 5.72 -12.77 11.70
C ALA A 241 5.47 -11.27 11.54
N TYR A 242 5.49 -10.53 12.65
CA TYR A 242 5.31 -9.08 12.62
C TYR A 242 6.56 -8.38 12.09
N PHE A 243 6.40 -7.41 11.20
CA PHE A 243 7.52 -6.58 10.73
C PHE A 243 7.09 -5.15 10.41
N HIS A 244 8.05 -4.24 10.30
CA HIS A 244 7.77 -2.85 9.95
C HIS A 244 7.89 -2.67 8.43
N SER A 245 6.89 -2.05 7.80
CA SER A 245 6.92 -1.76 6.37
C SER A 245 7.12 -0.27 6.10
N SER A 246 8.06 0.05 5.20
CA SER A 246 8.38 1.44 4.82
C SER A 246 7.21 2.17 4.18
N VAL A 247 6.37 1.49 3.37
CA VAL A 247 5.18 2.14 2.80
C VAL A 247 4.17 2.53 3.89
N HIS A 248 3.89 1.65 4.85
CA HIS A 248 2.94 1.92 5.94
C HIS A 248 3.45 3.01 6.87
N SER A 249 4.74 2.94 7.22
CA SER A 249 5.37 3.96 8.06
C SER A 249 5.39 5.32 7.35
N GLY A 250 5.66 5.34 6.04
CA GLY A 250 5.57 6.54 5.21
C GLY A 250 4.15 7.10 5.12
N GLN A 251 3.13 6.25 5.00
CA GLN A 251 1.72 6.68 4.96
C GLN A 251 1.32 7.33 6.29
N ALA A 252 1.69 6.71 7.42
CA ALA A 252 1.38 7.22 8.75
C ALA A 252 2.17 8.50 9.10
N ALA A 253 3.44 8.56 8.72
CA ALA A 253 4.31 9.72 8.96
C ALA A 253 3.92 10.95 8.12
N TYR A 254 3.38 10.75 6.92
CA TYR A 254 3.03 11.85 6.01
C TYR A 254 2.05 12.88 6.59
N PRO A 255 0.85 12.53 7.09
CA PRO A 255 -0.08 13.51 7.67
C PRO A 255 0.48 14.17 8.93
N LEU A 256 1.30 13.48 9.73
CA LEU A 256 1.98 14.07 10.88
C LEU A 256 2.94 15.19 10.44
N ALA A 257 3.76 14.93 9.43
CA ALA A 257 4.67 15.92 8.86
C ALA A 257 3.91 17.06 8.18
N TRP A 258 2.81 16.78 7.47
CA TRP A 258 1.96 17.80 6.84
C TRP A 258 1.32 18.73 7.87
N PHE A 259 0.77 18.21 8.98
CA PHE A 259 0.30 19.03 10.09
C PHE A 259 1.43 19.93 10.62
N GLY A 260 2.62 19.36 10.83
CA GLY A 260 3.80 20.09 11.25
C GLY A 260 4.15 21.25 10.30
N ARG A 261 4.18 21.00 8.98
CA ARG A 261 4.36 22.04 7.96
C ARG A 261 3.30 23.12 8.05
N ILE A 262 2.02 22.75 8.14
CA ILE A 262 0.91 23.69 8.22
C ILE A 262 1.12 24.68 9.37
N VAL A 263 1.45 24.18 10.56
CA VAL A 263 1.69 25.03 11.73
C VAL A 263 2.94 25.87 11.55
N ALA A 264 4.05 25.28 11.10
CA ALA A 264 5.32 25.98 10.91
C ALA A 264 5.21 27.15 9.92
N THR A 265 4.43 26.96 8.85
CA THR A 265 4.27 27.92 7.74
C THR A 265 3.11 28.89 7.93
N THR A 266 2.27 28.72 8.97
CA THR A 266 1.13 29.59 9.27
C THR A 266 1.38 30.37 10.56
N PRO A 267 1.81 31.66 10.51
CA PRO A 267 2.19 32.43 11.70
C PRO A 267 1.14 32.47 12.80
N ARG A 268 -0.16 32.52 12.43
CA ARG A 268 -1.29 32.52 13.37
C ARG A 268 -1.46 31.19 14.11
N LEU A 269 -1.09 30.05 13.52
CA LEU A 269 -1.13 28.75 14.19
C LEU A 269 0.10 28.56 15.06
N ARG A 270 1.27 28.95 14.55
CA ARG A 270 2.55 28.89 15.28
C ARG A 270 2.55 29.69 16.59
N SER A 271 1.79 30.80 16.66
CA SER A 271 1.66 31.59 17.88
C SER A 271 0.77 30.93 18.95
N VAL A 272 -0.06 29.95 18.58
CA VAL A 272 -0.89 29.20 19.52
C VAL A 272 -0.08 28.02 20.07
N ARG A 273 0.17 28.06 21.39
CA ARG A 273 0.98 27.06 22.10
C ARG A 273 0.59 25.62 21.78
N ARG A 274 -0.71 25.28 21.87
CA ARG A 274 -1.22 23.92 21.59
C ARG A 274 -0.77 23.40 20.22
N TYR A 275 -0.98 24.17 19.15
CA TYR A 275 -0.63 23.75 17.79
C TYR A 275 0.88 23.67 17.59
N ARG A 276 1.63 24.63 18.13
CA ARG A 276 3.10 24.61 18.05
C ARG A 276 3.69 23.38 18.75
N ASP A 277 3.23 23.08 19.96
CA ASP A 277 3.75 21.98 20.76
C ASP A 277 3.39 20.64 20.07
N LYS A 278 2.16 20.47 19.57
CA LYS A 278 1.76 19.29 18.77
C LYS A 278 2.48 19.16 17.44
N ALA A 279 2.74 20.27 16.75
CA ALA A 279 3.52 20.25 15.50
C ALA A 279 4.93 19.72 15.74
N GLN A 280 5.58 20.13 16.83
CA GLN A 280 6.91 19.62 17.18
C GLN A 280 6.87 18.11 17.47
N GLU A 281 5.91 17.67 18.29
CA GLU A 281 5.69 16.26 18.61
C GLU A 281 5.50 15.41 17.35
N TYR A 282 4.64 15.84 16.43
CA TYR A 282 4.32 15.09 15.21
C TYR A 282 5.46 15.09 14.19
N LEU A 283 6.22 16.18 14.07
CA LEU A 283 7.44 16.20 13.25
C LEU A 283 8.46 15.21 13.79
N ASP A 284 8.70 15.18 15.10
CA ASP A 284 9.66 14.26 15.70
C ASP A 284 9.19 12.80 15.59
N ALA A 285 7.90 12.53 15.74
CA ALA A 285 7.34 11.19 15.54
C ALA A 285 7.45 10.72 14.08
N ALA A 286 7.21 11.60 13.11
CA ALA A 286 7.41 11.29 11.70
C ALA A 286 8.88 10.98 11.39
N GLU A 287 9.83 11.76 11.93
CA GLU A 287 11.26 11.48 11.78
C GLU A 287 11.65 10.10 12.36
N GLN A 288 11.16 9.78 13.55
CA GLN A 288 11.43 8.50 14.22
C GLN A 288 10.87 7.31 13.43
N ALA A 289 9.64 7.40 12.94
CA ALA A 289 9.00 6.32 12.19
C ALA A 289 9.71 6.05 10.84
N LEU A 290 10.22 7.10 10.18
CA LEU A 290 10.97 6.95 8.94
C LEU A 290 12.39 6.37 9.18
N ALA A 291 13.04 6.75 10.28
CA ALA A 291 14.39 6.26 10.63
C ALA A 291 14.44 4.75 10.89
N VAL A 292 13.31 4.10 11.21
CA VAL A 292 13.21 2.63 11.31
C VAL A 292 13.64 1.92 10.01
N HIS A 293 13.54 2.61 8.88
CA HIS A 293 13.81 2.06 7.55
C HIS A 293 15.15 2.52 6.96
N ASP A 294 16.04 3.13 7.76
CA ASP A 294 17.33 3.61 7.24
C ASP A 294 18.23 2.47 6.72
N GLU A 295 18.16 1.30 7.33
CA GLU A 295 18.89 0.11 6.87
C GLU A 295 18.36 -0.46 5.55
N GLU A 296 17.10 -0.17 5.20
CA GLU A 296 16.46 -0.60 3.95
C GLU A 296 16.81 0.33 2.78
N TYR A 297 17.29 1.54 3.05
CA TYR A 297 17.54 2.54 2.04
C TYR A 297 18.78 2.23 1.20
N ARG A 298 18.67 2.41 -0.12
CA ARG A 298 19.77 2.27 -1.07
C ARG A 298 19.81 3.46 -2.01
N LEU A 299 20.99 3.71 -2.56
CA LEU A 299 21.23 4.71 -3.60
C LEU A 299 21.62 4.00 -4.89
N SER A 300 20.94 4.32 -5.99
CA SER A 300 21.28 3.83 -7.31
C SER A 300 22.53 4.55 -7.85
N GLY A 301 23.19 3.96 -8.85
CA GLY A 301 24.34 4.59 -9.51
C GLY A 301 24.01 5.94 -10.17
N GLN A 302 22.73 6.22 -10.43
CA GLN A 302 22.23 7.51 -10.95
C GLN A 302 21.85 8.51 -9.85
N GLY A 303 22.14 8.17 -8.58
CA GLY A 303 21.83 9.01 -7.43
C GLY A 303 20.34 9.09 -7.08
N GLY A 304 19.54 8.12 -7.54
CA GLY A 304 18.15 7.92 -7.14
C GLY A 304 18.07 7.04 -5.89
N GLY A 305 17.25 7.42 -4.92
CA GLY A 305 17.04 6.67 -3.69
C GLY A 305 15.91 5.66 -3.83
N TYR A 306 16.04 4.49 -3.22
CA TYR A 306 14.99 3.47 -3.17
C TYR A 306 15.10 2.65 -1.87
N TYR A 307 14.08 1.84 -1.60
CA TYR A 307 14.08 0.91 -0.47
C TYR A 307 14.13 -0.53 -0.95
N ILE A 308 14.69 -1.40 -0.13
CA ILE A 308 14.67 -2.86 -0.31
C ILE A 308 14.02 -3.52 0.88
N TYR A 309 13.48 -4.72 0.72
CA TYR A 309 13.36 -5.61 1.86
C TYR A 309 14.74 -6.14 2.23
N LEU A 310 15.10 -6.11 3.50
CA LEU A 310 16.32 -6.79 3.96
C LEU A 310 16.17 -8.29 3.75
N ARG A 311 17.28 -8.97 3.45
CA ARG A 311 17.30 -10.45 3.41
C ARG A 311 16.83 -11.01 4.74
N ASP A 312 16.14 -12.14 4.71
CA ASP A 312 15.55 -12.83 5.87
C ASP A 312 14.38 -12.10 6.57
N VAL A 313 13.97 -10.90 6.13
CA VAL A 313 12.72 -10.26 6.61
C VAL A 313 11.53 -11.19 6.31
N PRO A 314 10.49 -11.25 7.16
CA PRO A 314 9.34 -12.13 6.94
C PRO A 314 8.39 -11.53 5.88
N ASN A 315 8.90 -11.28 4.68
CA ASN A 315 8.15 -10.87 3.50
C ASN A 315 8.53 -11.77 2.32
N ASN A 316 7.60 -11.96 1.37
CA ASN A 316 7.83 -12.84 0.23
C ASN A 316 9.00 -12.39 -0.65
N PHE A 317 9.32 -11.10 -0.73
CA PHE A 317 10.39 -10.58 -1.58
C PHE A 317 11.58 -10.06 -0.76
N ASP A 318 12.06 -10.84 0.21
CA ASP A 318 13.24 -10.48 0.99
C ASP A 318 14.48 -10.29 0.10
N GLY A 319 15.33 -9.32 0.45
CA GLY A 319 16.59 -9.05 -0.26
C GLY A 319 16.49 -8.28 -1.58
N VAL A 320 15.28 -7.98 -2.08
CA VAL A 320 15.08 -7.24 -3.34
C VAL A 320 14.45 -5.87 -3.14
N ASP A 321 14.52 -5.04 -4.18
CA ASP A 321 13.97 -3.69 -4.19
C ASP A 321 12.44 -3.66 -4.10
N LEU A 322 11.91 -2.56 -3.56
CA LEU A 322 10.49 -2.37 -3.36
C LEU A 322 9.84 -1.59 -4.53
N PRO A 323 8.54 -1.79 -4.78
CA PRO A 323 7.81 -1.02 -5.79
C PRO A 323 7.78 0.49 -5.47
N HIS A 324 7.47 1.30 -6.49
CA HIS A 324 7.56 2.77 -6.40
C HIS A 324 6.78 3.35 -5.24
N ASN A 325 5.57 2.85 -4.95
CA ASN A 325 4.75 3.31 -3.84
C ASN A 325 5.43 3.19 -2.47
N TYR A 326 6.37 2.24 -2.27
CA TYR A 326 7.15 2.12 -1.05
C TYR A 326 8.23 3.19 -0.91
N ALA A 327 8.72 3.75 -2.01
CA ALA A 327 9.64 4.88 -1.99
C ALA A 327 8.91 6.23 -1.98
N THR A 328 7.82 6.36 -2.76
CA THR A 328 7.06 7.62 -2.86
C THR A 328 6.26 7.92 -1.60
N SER A 329 5.85 6.90 -0.82
CA SER A 329 5.16 7.11 0.45
C SER A 329 6.05 7.81 1.51
N PRO A 330 7.23 7.29 1.89
CA PRO A 330 8.22 8.01 2.69
C PRO A 330 8.65 9.35 2.09
N ALA A 331 8.80 9.44 0.76
CA ALA A 331 9.22 10.68 0.10
C ALA A 331 8.26 11.84 0.41
N ARG A 332 6.94 11.61 0.43
CA ARG A 332 5.94 12.61 0.83
C ARG A 332 6.21 13.15 2.23
N ALA A 333 6.47 12.27 3.19
CA ALA A 333 6.78 12.67 4.56
C ALA A 333 8.09 13.48 4.64
N TYR A 334 9.16 13.05 3.96
CA TYR A 334 10.41 13.82 3.92
C TYR A 334 10.28 15.20 3.24
N LEU A 335 9.43 15.31 2.22
CA LEU A 335 9.11 16.58 1.56
C LEU A 335 8.40 17.55 2.52
N GLU A 336 7.40 17.05 3.25
CA GLU A 336 6.68 17.84 4.27
C GLU A 336 7.59 18.24 5.44
N LEU A 337 8.45 17.34 5.91
CA LEU A 337 9.49 17.63 6.91
C LEU A 337 10.42 18.75 6.43
N THR A 338 10.87 18.69 5.18
CA THR A 338 11.72 19.72 4.57
C THR A 338 10.99 21.06 4.53
N LEU A 339 9.73 21.09 4.08
CA LEU A 339 8.90 22.29 4.03
C LEU A 339 8.58 22.86 5.43
N ALA A 340 8.60 22.03 6.47
CA ALA A 340 8.48 22.44 7.86
C ALA A 340 9.78 23.01 8.45
N GLY A 341 10.89 23.04 7.69
CA GLY A 341 12.19 23.56 8.12
C GLY A 341 13.15 22.51 8.66
N ARG A 342 12.88 21.21 8.48
CA ARG A 342 13.79 20.11 8.84
C ARG A 342 14.74 19.78 7.68
N ASP A 343 15.63 20.72 7.35
CA ASP A 343 16.44 20.68 6.13
C ASP A 343 17.35 19.45 5.97
N LYS A 344 17.69 18.76 7.07
CA LYS A 344 18.47 17.49 7.04
C LYS A 344 17.84 16.43 6.13
N HIS A 345 16.53 16.48 5.91
CA HIS A 345 15.79 15.51 5.09
C HIS A 345 15.74 15.85 3.60
N ARG A 346 16.13 17.07 3.21
CA ARG A 346 16.04 17.54 1.82
C ARG A 346 16.77 16.62 0.85
N ARG A 347 17.95 16.13 1.27
CA ARG A 347 18.75 15.20 0.47
C ARG A 347 17.99 13.89 0.21
N ARG A 348 17.50 13.24 1.26
CA ARG A 348 16.76 11.97 1.16
C ARG A 348 15.49 12.14 0.30
N ALA A 349 14.74 13.22 0.50
CA ALA A 349 13.60 13.57 -0.34
C ALA A 349 14.00 13.71 -1.82
N THR A 350 15.09 14.43 -2.11
CA THR A 350 15.57 14.65 -3.48
C THR A 350 15.97 13.35 -4.17
N GLU A 351 16.66 12.46 -3.44
CA GLU A 351 17.10 11.17 -3.98
C GLU A 351 15.88 10.29 -4.32
N LEU A 352 14.89 10.17 -3.42
CA LEU A 352 13.67 9.39 -3.67
C LEU A 352 12.81 9.97 -4.81
N VAL A 353 12.64 11.30 -4.88
CA VAL A 353 11.92 11.96 -5.98
C VAL A 353 12.62 11.72 -7.31
N ARG A 354 13.96 11.81 -7.33
CA ARG A 354 14.76 11.60 -8.55
C ARG A 354 14.56 10.20 -9.10
N ASP A 355 14.51 9.18 -8.25
CA ASP A 355 14.34 7.80 -8.68
C ASP A 355 13.00 7.60 -9.39
N PHE A 356 11.90 8.03 -8.78
CA PHE A 356 10.57 7.96 -9.42
C PHE A 356 10.52 8.76 -10.72
N VAL A 357 10.90 10.04 -10.70
CA VAL A 357 10.84 10.91 -11.89
C VAL A 357 11.71 10.39 -13.03
N GLY A 358 12.86 9.79 -12.70
CA GLY A 358 13.76 9.17 -13.68
C GLY A 358 13.19 7.92 -14.32
N ASP A 359 12.24 7.25 -13.68
CA ASP A 359 11.59 6.02 -14.15
C ASP A 359 10.25 6.27 -14.87
N VAL A 360 9.75 7.51 -14.82
CA VAL A 360 8.54 7.92 -15.55
C VAL A 360 8.81 7.99 -17.06
N THR A 361 8.01 7.26 -17.83
CA THR A 361 8.06 7.27 -19.30
C THR A 361 7.17 8.38 -19.84
N ARG A 362 7.78 9.34 -20.56
CA ARG A 362 7.07 10.41 -21.27
C ARG A 362 6.56 9.89 -22.62
N GLN A 363 5.29 10.14 -22.90
CA GLN A 363 4.61 9.66 -24.10
C GLN A 363 4.56 10.75 -25.18
N THR A 364 4.44 10.35 -26.44
CA THR A 364 4.41 11.29 -27.58
C THR A 364 3.14 12.14 -27.62
N ASP A 365 2.05 11.68 -27.01
CA ASP A 365 0.80 12.43 -26.81
C ASP A 365 0.89 13.46 -25.67
N GLY A 366 2.06 13.56 -25.01
CA GLY A 366 2.31 14.47 -23.90
C GLY A 366 1.70 14.01 -22.58
N THR A 367 1.31 12.75 -22.45
CA THR A 367 1.02 12.09 -21.17
C THR A 367 2.30 11.44 -20.60
N ALA A 368 2.20 10.90 -19.39
CA ALA A 368 3.25 10.13 -18.74
C ALA A 368 2.70 8.80 -18.16
N THR A 369 3.51 7.75 -18.21
CA THR A 369 3.19 6.42 -17.65
C THR A 369 4.36 5.90 -16.83
N TRP A 370 4.10 4.99 -15.91
CA TRP A 370 5.14 4.31 -15.16
C TRP A 370 4.65 2.94 -14.70
N HIS A 371 5.61 2.07 -14.40
CA HIS A 371 5.35 0.71 -13.95
C HIS A 371 5.24 0.65 -12.43
N TYR A 372 4.63 -0.41 -11.91
CA TYR A 372 4.53 -0.61 -10.46
C TYR A 372 5.91 -0.82 -9.83
N TYR A 373 6.73 -1.66 -10.48
CA TYR A 373 8.12 -1.92 -10.09
C TYR A 373 9.09 -1.01 -10.83
N ARG A 374 10.21 -0.71 -10.18
CA ARG A 374 11.29 0.11 -10.73
C ARG A 374 11.90 -0.57 -11.96
N THR A 375 11.99 0.12 -13.10
CA THR A 375 12.47 -0.52 -14.34
C THR A 375 13.95 -0.92 -14.33
N ASN A 376 14.71 -0.41 -13.36
CA ASN A 376 16.09 -0.78 -13.09
C ASN A 376 16.24 -1.76 -11.90
N GLY A 377 15.14 -2.33 -11.43
CA GLY A 377 15.06 -3.23 -10.27
C GLY A 377 15.07 -4.72 -10.60
N TRP A 378 15.21 -5.55 -9.56
CA TRP A 378 15.16 -7.00 -9.64
C TRP A 378 13.76 -7.53 -9.85
N LEU A 379 12.73 -6.92 -9.25
CA LEU A 379 11.33 -7.30 -9.51
C LEU A 379 10.94 -7.09 -10.98
N TRP A 380 11.49 -6.05 -11.61
CA TRP A 380 11.29 -5.78 -13.03
C TRP A 380 12.00 -6.79 -13.94
N SER A 381 13.25 -7.10 -13.62
CA SER A 381 14.12 -7.94 -14.46
C SER A 381 13.88 -9.43 -14.24
N GLY A 382 13.38 -9.82 -13.07
CA GLY A 382 13.39 -11.18 -12.57
C GLY A 382 14.78 -11.60 -12.07
N TRP A 383 14.83 -12.76 -11.42
CA TRP A 383 16.07 -13.39 -10.96
C TRP A 383 15.94 -14.91 -10.95
N THR A 384 17.10 -15.55 -10.88
CA THR A 384 17.28 -16.99 -10.78
C THR A 384 17.92 -17.33 -9.43
N ARG A 385 18.00 -18.63 -9.13
CA ARG A 385 18.67 -19.11 -7.91
C ARG A 385 20.16 -18.76 -7.86
N ALA A 386 20.79 -18.57 -9.01
CA ALA A 386 22.21 -18.22 -9.09
C ALA A 386 22.49 -16.79 -8.60
N ASP A 387 21.47 -15.92 -8.61
CA ASP A 387 21.61 -14.53 -8.17
C ASP A 387 21.61 -14.40 -6.63
N ASP A 388 21.16 -15.44 -5.89
CA ASP A 388 21.16 -15.52 -4.42
C ASP A 388 20.59 -14.29 -3.69
N LEU A 389 19.47 -13.77 -4.19
CA LEU A 389 18.87 -12.53 -3.69
C LEU A 389 17.92 -12.74 -2.50
N SER A 390 17.08 -13.77 -2.58
CA SER A 390 15.93 -13.98 -1.68
C SER A 390 15.90 -15.42 -1.16
N ASP A 391 15.75 -15.57 0.16
CA ASP A 391 15.57 -16.88 0.79
C ASP A 391 14.09 -17.32 0.77
N ASN A 392 13.16 -16.38 0.65
CA ASN A 392 11.72 -16.66 0.65
C ASN A 392 11.18 -16.89 -0.77
N PHE A 393 11.83 -16.33 -1.80
CA PHE A 393 11.42 -16.41 -3.20
C PHE A 393 12.63 -16.56 -4.13
N PRO A 394 13.28 -17.73 -4.13
CA PRO A 394 14.60 -17.91 -4.74
C PRO A 394 14.65 -17.84 -6.28
N VAL A 395 13.50 -17.80 -6.95
CA VAL A 395 13.41 -17.60 -8.41
C VAL A 395 12.12 -16.85 -8.75
N HIS A 396 12.21 -15.81 -9.56
CA HIS A 396 11.07 -14.98 -9.95
C HIS A 396 11.22 -14.49 -11.38
N GLY A 397 10.16 -14.61 -12.18
CA GLY A 397 10.15 -14.07 -13.54
C GLY A 397 10.04 -12.54 -13.54
N PRO A 398 10.33 -11.86 -14.65
CA PRO A 398 10.16 -10.41 -14.74
C PRO A 398 8.70 -9.99 -14.50
N ALA A 399 8.46 -8.96 -13.69
CA ALA A 399 7.15 -8.37 -13.47
C ALA A 399 7.11 -6.92 -13.99
N ARG A 400 6.31 -6.69 -15.04
CA ARG A 400 6.31 -5.45 -15.84
C ARG A 400 4.95 -4.77 -15.92
N GLN A 401 4.06 -5.08 -14.99
CA GLN A 401 2.73 -4.49 -14.96
C GLN A 401 2.81 -2.97 -14.81
N GLN A 402 1.86 -2.28 -15.44
CA GLN A 402 1.67 -0.86 -15.26
C GLN A 402 1.21 -0.57 -13.83
N GLU A 403 1.52 0.61 -13.33
CA GLU A 403 0.94 1.09 -12.08
C GLU A 403 -0.59 1.15 -12.23
N ASP A 404 -1.31 0.63 -11.23
CA ASP A 404 -2.75 0.80 -11.17
C ASP A 404 -3.12 2.16 -10.56
N VAL A 405 -4.28 2.71 -10.94
CA VAL A 405 -4.62 4.09 -10.58
C VAL A 405 -4.89 4.28 -9.08
N SER A 406 -5.15 3.19 -8.34
CA SER A 406 -5.31 3.19 -6.90
C SER A 406 -3.97 3.32 -6.19
N HIS A 407 -2.90 2.64 -6.60
CA HIS A 407 -1.57 2.85 -6.00
C HIS A 407 -0.90 4.13 -6.54
N ALA A 408 -1.14 4.48 -7.80
CA ALA A 408 -0.62 5.67 -8.45
C ALA A 408 -0.89 6.98 -7.71
N HIS A 409 -1.99 7.10 -6.96
CA HIS A 409 -2.27 8.33 -6.22
C HIS A 409 -1.18 8.67 -5.18
N VAL A 410 -0.46 7.68 -4.65
CA VAL A 410 0.68 7.90 -3.74
C VAL A 410 1.79 8.65 -4.49
N SER A 411 2.09 8.24 -5.72
CA SER A 411 3.06 8.91 -6.59
C SER A 411 2.59 10.29 -7.05
N ILE A 412 1.29 10.46 -7.32
CA ILE A 412 0.70 11.77 -7.68
C ILE A 412 0.76 12.76 -6.52
N THR A 413 0.43 12.31 -5.30
CA THR A 413 0.52 13.14 -4.09
C THR A 413 1.96 13.46 -3.74
N MET A 414 2.91 12.55 -3.99
CA MET A 414 4.34 12.81 -3.94
C MET A 414 4.76 13.88 -4.93
N ALA A 415 4.35 13.79 -6.21
CA ALA A 415 4.70 14.77 -7.22
C ALA A 415 4.18 16.18 -6.86
N ALA A 416 2.96 16.28 -6.33
CA ALA A 416 2.41 17.54 -5.83
C ALA A 416 3.21 18.14 -4.67
N ALA A 417 3.59 17.32 -3.68
CA ALA A 417 4.44 17.75 -2.56
C ALA A 417 5.85 18.16 -3.03
N ALA A 418 6.42 17.42 -3.99
CA ALA A 418 7.73 17.67 -4.57
C ALA A 418 7.77 18.98 -5.37
N TYR A 419 6.72 19.23 -6.17
CA TYR A 419 6.53 20.49 -6.88
C TYR A 419 6.44 21.68 -5.91
N ARG A 420 5.64 21.55 -4.83
CA ARG A 420 5.54 22.56 -3.76
C ARG A 420 6.89 22.83 -3.10
N ALA A 421 7.66 21.79 -2.82
CA ALA A 421 8.99 21.87 -2.22
C ALA A 421 10.09 22.34 -3.20
N ARG A 422 9.76 22.45 -4.49
CA ARG A 422 10.72 22.74 -5.59
C ARG A 422 11.87 21.73 -5.61
N ILE A 423 11.53 20.45 -5.53
CA ILE A 423 12.47 19.33 -5.52
C ILE A 423 12.10 18.39 -6.66
N GLY A 424 12.95 18.29 -7.69
CA GLY A 424 12.91 17.27 -8.75
C GLY A 424 11.75 17.33 -9.75
N VAL A 425 10.56 17.78 -9.34
CA VAL A 425 9.35 17.84 -10.18
C VAL A 425 9.13 19.24 -10.73
N THR A 426 8.98 19.35 -12.04
CA THR A 426 8.80 20.60 -12.78
C THR A 426 7.34 20.84 -13.17
N ARG A 427 7.05 22.02 -13.74
CA ARG A 427 5.71 22.33 -14.26
C ARG A 427 5.33 21.42 -15.43
N ASP A 428 6.31 21.04 -16.26
CA ASP A 428 6.08 20.17 -17.41
C ASP A 428 5.76 18.75 -16.98
N ASP A 429 6.36 18.27 -15.89
CA ASP A 429 6.03 16.98 -15.28
C ASP A 429 4.59 17.00 -14.77
N MET A 430 4.21 18.03 -14.01
CA MET A 430 2.85 18.19 -13.50
C MET A 430 1.81 18.31 -14.63
N THR A 431 2.17 18.97 -15.73
CA THR A 431 1.30 19.08 -16.92
C THR A 431 1.11 17.72 -17.59
N GLN A 432 2.17 16.91 -17.73
CA GLN A 432 2.07 15.55 -18.28
C GLN A 432 1.25 14.63 -17.38
N LEU A 433 1.45 14.67 -16.07
CA LEU A 433 0.66 13.90 -15.11
C LEU A 433 -0.83 14.31 -15.13
N CYS A 434 -1.12 15.60 -15.27
CA CYS A 434 -2.49 16.08 -15.46
C CYS A 434 -3.12 15.57 -16.77
N ARG A 435 -2.34 15.49 -17.85
CA ARG A 435 -2.82 14.89 -19.11
C ARG A 435 -3.04 13.39 -18.98
N THR A 436 -2.17 12.66 -18.28
CA THR A 436 -2.41 11.25 -17.94
C THR A 436 -3.75 11.11 -17.21
N PHE A 437 -3.98 11.94 -16.19
CA PHE A 437 -5.24 11.93 -15.46
C PHE A 437 -6.44 12.18 -16.39
N SER A 438 -6.39 13.22 -17.21
CA SER A 438 -7.53 13.66 -18.02
C SER A 438 -7.75 12.89 -19.32
N GLN A 439 -6.77 12.12 -19.80
CA GLN A 439 -6.80 11.47 -21.12
C GLN A 439 -6.69 9.95 -21.06
N ARG A 440 -6.03 9.40 -20.05
CA ARG A 440 -5.80 7.94 -19.91
C ARG A 440 -6.55 7.35 -18.72
N VAL A 441 -6.60 8.06 -17.61
CA VAL A 441 -7.23 7.57 -16.38
C VAL A 441 -8.72 7.83 -16.38
N LEU A 442 -9.11 9.10 -16.46
CA LEU A 442 -10.50 9.52 -16.51
C LEU A 442 -10.96 9.54 -17.97
N VAL A 443 -11.80 8.57 -18.34
CA VAL A 443 -12.27 8.35 -19.71
C VAL A 443 -13.80 8.41 -19.77
N ILE A 444 -14.37 8.42 -20.97
CA ILE A 444 -15.82 8.28 -21.16
C ILE A 444 -16.15 6.82 -21.46
N GLY A 445 -17.00 6.22 -20.63
CA GLY A 445 -17.46 4.85 -20.77
C GLY A 445 -18.46 4.67 -21.91
N PRO A 446 -18.81 3.42 -22.26
CA PRO A 446 -19.78 3.11 -23.32
C PRO A 446 -21.19 3.70 -23.08
N ASP A 447 -21.54 4.01 -21.84
CA ASP A 447 -22.79 4.64 -21.43
C ASP A 447 -22.76 6.18 -21.55
N GLY A 448 -21.66 6.75 -22.06
CA GLY A 448 -21.47 8.18 -22.24
C GLY A 448 -21.14 8.93 -20.95
N ARG A 449 -20.86 8.23 -19.84
CA ARG A 449 -20.51 8.85 -18.55
C ARG A 449 -19.01 8.75 -18.29
N PRO A 450 -18.42 9.65 -17.47
CA PRO A 450 -17.05 9.45 -17.02
C PRO A 450 -16.87 8.09 -16.35
N THR A 451 -15.72 7.46 -16.49
CA THR A 451 -15.32 6.25 -15.75
C THR A 451 -13.80 6.26 -15.65
N VAL A 452 -13.24 5.26 -14.98
CA VAL A 452 -11.82 5.19 -14.66
C VAL A 452 -11.23 3.90 -15.20
N THR A 453 -10.08 4.00 -15.87
CA THR A 453 -9.27 2.84 -16.27
C THR A 453 -8.55 2.26 -15.06
N THR A 454 -8.20 0.97 -15.12
CA THR A 454 -7.49 0.33 -14.00
C THR A 454 -6.04 0.80 -13.91
N ASN A 455 -5.37 1.02 -15.05
CA ASN A 455 -3.94 1.32 -15.11
C ASN A 455 -3.65 2.73 -15.64
N VAL A 456 -2.54 3.33 -15.21
CA VAL A 456 -2.13 4.70 -15.57
C VAL A 456 -1.89 4.91 -17.07
N ASP A 457 -1.62 3.84 -17.82
CA ASP A 457 -1.44 3.90 -19.27
C ASP A 457 -2.75 3.92 -20.06
N GLY A 458 -3.89 3.79 -19.38
CA GLY A 458 -5.23 3.72 -19.97
C GLY A 458 -5.73 2.30 -20.23
N SER A 459 -4.98 1.28 -19.82
CA SER A 459 -5.37 -0.12 -19.96
C SER A 459 -6.16 -0.67 -18.77
N GLY A 460 -6.70 -1.88 -18.96
CA GLY A 460 -7.40 -2.65 -17.92
C GLY A 460 -8.92 -2.43 -17.89
N PRO A 461 -9.63 -3.15 -17.00
CA PRO A 461 -11.08 -3.04 -16.86
C PRO A 461 -11.54 -1.61 -16.53
N LEU A 462 -12.74 -1.27 -17.00
CA LEU A 462 -13.44 -0.03 -16.66
C LEU A 462 -14.46 -0.26 -15.53
N SER A 463 -14.97 0.83 -14.95
CA SER A 463 -16.12 0.82 -14.06
C SER A 463 -15.95 -0.04 -12.80
N ASN A 464 -14.74 -0.08 -12.24
CA ASN A 464 -14.50 -0.69 -10.95
C ASN A 464 -14.76 0.35 -9.82
N PRO A 465 -15.78 0.15 -8.97
CA PRO A 465 -16.16 1.15 -7.95
C PRO A 465 -15.04 1.51 -6.98
N ALA A 466 -14.12 0.58 -6.66
CA ALA A 466 -13.00 0.86 -5.77
C ALA A 466 -12.03 1.90 -6.37
N TYR A 467 -11.72 1.75 -7.67
CA TYR A 467 -10.83 2.66 -8.40
C TYR A 467 -11.52 3.99 -8.70
N GLU A 468 -12.80 3.97 -9.03
CA GLU A 468 -13.59 5.18 -9.23
C GLU A 468 -13.77 5.98 -7.94
N THR A 469 -13.84 5.33 -6.79
CA THR A 469 -14.02 6.03 -5.51
C THR A 469 -12.76 6.76 -5.07
N ILE A 470 -11.57 6.21 -5.34
CA ILE A 470 -10.29 6.85 -4.93
C ILE A 470 -9.83 7.94 -5.91
N ILE A 471 -10.45 8.08 -7.08
CA ILE A 471 -9.94 8.97 -8.14
C ILE A 471 -9.75 10.44 -7.74
N PRO A 472 -10.55 11.06 -6.83
CA PRO A 472 -10.32 12.45 -6.45
C PRO A 472 -8.95 12.71 -5.82
N SER A 473 -8.26 11.68 -5.30
CA SER A 473 -6.88 11.79 -4.83
C SER A 473 -5.87 12.24 -5.90
N TRP A 474 -6.23 12.12 -7.19
CA TRP A 474 -5.45 12.64 -8.31
C TRP A 474 -5.59 14.15 -8.51
N LEU A 475 -6.52 14.83 -7.84
CA LEU A 475 -6.78 16.26 -8.06
C LEU A 475 -5.59 17.17 -7.69
N GLY A 476 -4.54 16.65 -7.05
CA GLY A 476 -3.27 17.36 -6.84
C GLY A 476 -2.59 17.85 -8.11
N VAL A 477 -2.92 17.30 -9.29
CA VAL A 477 -2.41 17.77 -10.60
C VAL A 477 -3.43 18.62 -11.38
N ALA A 478 -4.65 18.81 -10.87
CA ALA A 478 -5.75 19.39 -11.65
C ALA A 478 -5.54 20.87 -12.03
N SER A 479 -4.72 21.63 -11.30
CA SER A 479 -4.40 23.03 -11.62
C SER A 479 -3.53 23.21 -12.87
N PHE A 480 -3.06 22.11 -13.47
CA PHE A 480 -2.24 22.10 -14.69
C PHE A 480 -3.06 21.77 -15.94
N GLY A 481 -4.39 21.65 -15.81
CA GLY A 481 -5.35 21.45 -16.89
C GLY A 481 -6.67 22.17 -16.61
N ASP A 482 -7.77 21.63 -17.11
CA ASP A 482 -9.12 22.13 -16.78
C ASP A 482 -9.57 21.59 -15.41
N THR A 483 -9.27 22.36 -14.36
CA THR A 483 -9.58 21.98 -12.99
C THR A 483 -11.09 21.77 -12.77
N LEU A 484 -11.94 22.61 -13.37
CA LEU A 484 -13.39 22.53 -13.13
C LEU A 484 -13.96 21.26 -13.75
N ALA A 485 -13.54 20.93 -14.97
CA ALA A 485 -13.95 19.69 -15.64
C ALA A 485 -13.51 18.45 -14.86
N LEU A 486 -12.27 18.43 -14.38
CA LEU A 486 -11.73 17.30 -13.61
C LEU A 486 -12.43 17.11 -12.26
N VAL A 487 -12.69 18.20 -11.52
CA VAL A 487 -13.43 18.15 -10.25
C VAL A 487 -14.85 17.63 -10.49
N ARG A 488 -15.55 18.14 -11.51
CA ARG A 488 -16.90 17.70 -11.85
C ARG A 488 -16.94 16.21 -12.18
N ALA A 489 -16.06 15.75 -13.08
CA ALA A 489 -16.05 14.35 -13.49
C ALA A 489 -15.70 13.39 -12.35
N ALA A 490 -14.77 13.77 -11.47
CA ALA A 490 -14.43 13.00 -10.28
C ALA A 490 -15.59 12.96 -9.26
N ALA A 491 -16.29 14.09 -9.05
CA ALA A 491 -17.46 14.16 -8.19
C ALA A 491 -18.64 13.33 -8.73
N GLU A 492 -18.85 13.32 -10.05
CA GLU A 492 -19.84 12.46 -10.70
C GLU A 492 -19.59 10.98 -10.43
N ARG A 493 -18.33 10.54 -10.27
CA ARG A 493 -18.02 9.13 -9.92
C ARG A 493 -18.46 8.79 -8.50
N LEU A 494 -18.22 9.67 -7.54
CA LEU A 494 -18.72 9.47 -6.18
C LEU A 494 -20.25 9.52 -6.11
N ALA A 495 -20.89 10.41 -6.86
CA ALA A 495 -22.36 10.48 -6.92
C ALA A 495 -22.98 9.20 -7.48
N VAL A 496 -22.41 8.64 -8.55
CA VAL A 496 -22.90 7.39 -9.14
C VAL A 496 -22.67 6.20 -8.22
N ASN A 497 -21.49 6.10 -7.60
CA ASN A 497 -21.17 4.98 -6.72
C ASN A 497 -21.87 5.06 -5.36
N ASN A 498 -22.23 6.28 -4.93
CA ASN A 498 -22.82 6.61 -3.65
C ASN A 498 -22.27 5.75 -2.49
N PRO A 499 -20.94 5.76 -2.28
CA PRO A 499 -20.31 4.85 -1.34
C PRO A 499 -20.71 5.15 0.11
N ALA A 500 -20.71 4.11 0.94
CA ALA A 500 -20.98 4.22 2.37
C ALA A 500 -19.91 5.08 3.09
N PRO A 501 -20.20 5.65 4.27
CA PRO A 501 -19.21 6.34 5.10
C PRO A 501 -18.05 5.42 5.52
N GLU A 502 -16.90 5.59 4.86
CA GLU A 502 -15.67 4.85 5.12
C GLU A 502 -14.44 5.73 4.80
N VAL A 503 -13.24 5.16 4.97
CA VAL A 503 -11.95 5.84 4.75
C VAL A 503 -11.85 6.51 3.37
N VAL A 504 -12.01 5.74 2.28
CA VAL A 504 -11.77 6.25 0.92
C VAL A 504 -12.82 7.30 0.52
N PRO A 505 -14.13 7.11 0.75
CA PRO A 505 -15.13 8.15 0.50
C PRO A 505 -14.85 9.47 1.23
N MET A 506 -14.44 9.41 2.49
CA MET A 506 -14.09 10.61 3.26
C MET A 506 -12.86 11.31 2.68
N PHE A 507 -11.81 10.55 2.38
CA PHE A 507 -10.58 11.04 1.75
C PHE A 507 -10.82 11.70 0.39
N SER A 508 -11.59 11.03 -0.46
CA SER A 508 -11.95 11.51 -1.79
C SER A 508 -12.82 12.78 -1.73
N THR A 509 -13.79 12.83 -0.80
CA THR A 509 -14.65 14.01 -0.59
C THR A 509 -13.83 15.21 -0.09
N ALA A 510 -12.81 14.99 0.75
CA ALA A 510 -11.91 16.04 1.19
C ALA A 510 -11.09 16.62 0.03
N TYR A 511 -10.60 15.78 -0.88
CA TYR A 511 -9.93 16.23 -2.11
C TYR A 511 -10.85 17.06 -3.01
N LEU A 512 -12.11 16.65 -3.18
CA LEU A 512 -13.09 17.42 -3.95
C LEU A 512 -13.35 18.79 -3.34
N ASN A 513 -13.55 18.86 -2.03
CA ASN A 513 -13.71 20.11 -1.30
C ASN A 513 -12.48 21.03 -1.46
N TRP A 514 -11.28 20.47 -1.27
CA TRP A 514 -10.02 21.21 -1.45
C TRP A 514 -9.87 21.74 -2.87
N ALA A 515 -10.04 20.89 -3.88
CA ALA A 515 -9.86 21.25 -5.27
C ALA A 515 -10.89 22.29 -5.72
N ALA A 516 -12.18 22.08 -5.41
CA ALA A 516 -13.26 23.00 -5.76
C ALA A 516 -13.07 24.40 -5.16
N ARG A 517 -12.60 24.49 -3.90
CA ARG A 517 -12.43 25.77 -3.22
C ARG A 517 -11.13 26.50 -3.54
N THR A 518 -10.08 25.76 -3.81
CA THR A 518 -8.74 26.34 -4.02
C THR A 518 -8.34 26.44 -5.49
N GLY A 519 -9.12 25.84 -6.40
CA GLY A 519 -8.73 25.61 -7.79
C GLY A 519 -7.57 24.63 -7.89
N ALA A 520 -7.48 23.67 -6.95
CA ALA A 520 -6.39 22.70 -6.81
C ALA A 520 -4.98 23.32 -6.77
N ARG A 521 -4.86 24.59 -6.38
CA ARG A 521 -3.58 25.31 -6.43
C ARG A 521 -2.66 24.84 -5.32
N LEU A 522 -1.50 24.32 -5.71
CA LEU A 522 -0.40 23.99 -4.81
C LEU A 522 0.22 25.29 -4.29
N ARG A 523 -0.07 25.63 -3.04
CA ARG A 523 0.45 26.84 -2.36
C ARG A 523 1.73 26.56 -1.60
#